data_AF-A0A3D9GHP3-F1
#
_entry.id   AF-A0A3D9GHP3-F1
#
_cell.length_a   1.000
_cell.length_b   1.000
_cell.length_c   1.000
_cell.angle_alpha   90.00
_cell.angle_beta   90.00
_cell.angle_gamma   90.00
#
_symmetry.space_group_name_H-M   'P 1'
#
loop_
_entity.id
_entity.type
_entity.pdbx_description
1 polymer ?
#
loop_
_entity_poly.entity_id
_entity_poly.type
_entity_poly.pdbx_seq_one_letter_code
_entity_poly.pdbx_strand_id
1 'polypeptide(L)'
;MSSGTFMDLVQHEFMVRGSWRKLNRVRLSRSWCVAYILIVAAAVVIVTTYLAARNDLELSSFWYMTLAFPYWIFFLGYGAVKREWSNDTYGWWLTLPIPRFRLIAAKWLGNCLKVWIAMIAIYIALSAYVLILTSTIDHYTYDMAVSFMITGINWLTVVAGLTPFIIAAGMLTISVMYSTAKPLTPLFWILFMGGFSIVYSNMNEYLLPEGRLETAGPATFFPFPWELPAIIIGSWAVAYGLIRAVTYVMDKKLDL
;
A
#
# COMPACT_ATOMS: atom_id res chain seq x y z
N MET A 1 -28.79 10.87 1.33
CA MET A 1 -28.08 10.15 0.25
C MET A 1 -28.17 8.66 0.52
N SER A 2 -28.59 7.87 -0.47
CA SER A 2 -28.62 6.42 -0.39
C SER A 2 -27.21 5.84 -0.29
N SER A 3 -27.09 4.65 0.30
CA SER A 3 -25.83 3.89 0.36
C SER A 3 -25.24 3.64 -1.05
N GLY A 4 -26.10 3.52 -2.07
CA GLY A 4 -25.71 3.26 -3.46
C GLY A 4 -24.77 4.32 -4.04
N THR A 5 -25.10 5.60 -3.94
CA THR A 5 -24.28 6.66 -4.54
C THR A 5 -22.87 6.77 -3.91
N PHE A 6 -22.72 6.43 -2.63
CA PHE A 6 -21.40 6.37 -2.01
C PHE A 6 -20.58 5.20 -2.57
N MET A 7 -21.21 4.02 -2.71
CA MET A 7 -20.55 2.85 -3.26
C MET A 7 -20.16 3.06 -4.73
N ASP A 8 -20.98 3.77 -5.50
CA ASP A 8 -20.65 4.14 -6.89
C ASP A 8 -19.39 5.02 -6.96
N LEU A 9 -19.22 5.96 -6.01
CA LEU A 9 -17.99 6.77 -5.91
C LEU A 9 -16.78 5.91 -5.54
N VAL A 10 -16.94 4.96 -4.61
CA VAL A 10 -15.87 4.02 -4.23
C VAL A 10 -15.48 3.16 -5.43
N GLN A 11 -16.45 2.64 -6.19
CA GLN A 11 -16.21 1.85 -7.40
C GLN A 11 -15.53 2.67 -8.49
N HIS A 12 -15.94 3.93 -8.67
CA HIS A 12 -15.31 4.85 -9.63
C HIS A 12 -13.83 5.05 -9.31
N GLU A 13 -13.51 5.27 -8.02
CA GLU A 13 -12.13 5.40 -7.57
C GLU A 13 -11.37 4.08 -7.69
N PHE A 14 -11.99 2.96 -7.31
CA PHE A 14 -11.44 1.61 -7.44
C PHE A 14 -11.04 1.28 -8.88
N MET A 15 -11.92 1.58 -9.85
CA MET A 15 -11.68 1.28 -11.26
C MET A 15 -10.85 2.34 -12.00
N VAL A 16 -10.51 3.46 -11.34
CA VAL A 16 -9.76 4.57 -11.98
C VAL A 16 -10.47 5.05 -13.26
N ARG A 17 -11.81 5.14 -13.20
CA ARG A 17 -12.60 5.66 -14.32
C ARG A 17 -12.37 7.18 -14.43
N GLY A 18 -12.35 7.72 -15.65
CA GLY A 18 -12.33 9.17 -15.90
C GLY A 18 -10.98 9.91 -15.81
N SER A 19 -9.91 9.37 -15.20
CA SER A 19 -8.66 10.14 -14.96
C SER A 19 -7.58 10.05 -16.05
N TRP A 20 -7.94 9.63 -17.27
CA TRP A 20 -6.96 9.24 -18.31
C TRP A 20 -6.49 10.39 -19.22
N ARG A 21 -7.17 11.54 -19.19
CA ARG A 21 -6.99 12.57 -20.23
C ARG A 21 -5.63 13.27 -20.18
N LYS A 22 -5.00 13.41 -19.01
CA LYS A 22 -3.66 14.01 -18.86
C LYS A 22 -2.53 13.06 -18.43
N LEU A 23 -2.83 11.84 -17.96
CA LEU A 23 -1.81 10.79 -17.78
C LEU A 23 -1.13 10.38 -19.10
N ASN A 24 -1.76 10.68 -20.23
CA ASN A 24 -1.37 10.26 -21.58
C ASN A 24 -0.33 11.16 -22.29
N ARG A 25 0.44 11.99 -21.57
CA ARG A 25 1.49 12.81 -22.22
C ARG A 25 2.64 11.98 -22.81
N VAL A 26 2.82 10.73 -22.36
CA VAL A 26 3.69 9.74 -22.99
C VAL A 26 2.84 8.50 -23.26
N ARG A 27 2.29 8.38 -24.48
CA ARG A 27 1.48 7.22 -24.89
C ARG A 27 2.38 6.00 -25.08
N LEU A 28 2.83 5.38 -23.99
CA LEU A 28 3.19 3.96 -24.04
C LEU A 28 1.89 3.20 -24.29
N SER A 29 1.83 2.47 -25.41
CA SER A 29 0.66 1.63 -25.69
C SER A 29 0.48 0.62 -24.55
N ARG A 30 -0.76 0.23 -24.25
CA ARG A 30 -1.03 -0.79 -23.21
C ARG A 30 -0.22 -2.06 -23.47
N SER A 31 -0.04 -2.42 -24.73
CA SER A 31 0.78 -3.56 -25.16
C SER A 31 2.25 -3.41 -24.76
N TRP A 32 2.85 -2.22 -24.91
CA TRP A 32 4.22 -1.97 -24.47
C TRP A 32 4.35 -2.00 -22.95
N CYS A 33 3.40 -1.42 -22.21
CA CYS A 33 3.39 -1.51 -20.75
C CYS A 33 3.34 -2.97 -20.27
N VAL A 34 2.43 -3.77 -20.85
CA VAL A 34 2.33 -5.20 -20.57
C VAL A 34 3.63 -5.93 -20.95
N ALA A 35 4.21 -5.63 -22.12
CA ALA A 35 5.48 -6.23 -22.53
C ALA A 35 6.61 -5.92 -21.54
N TYR A 36 6.75 -4.68 -21.09
CA TYR A 36 7.77 -4.33 -20.08
C TYR A 36 7.53 -5.06 -18.76
N ILE A 37 6.29 -5.14 -18.29
CA ILE A 37 5.94 -5.88 -17.07
C ILE A 37 6.30 -7.36 -17.23
N LEU A 38 5.97 -7.97 -18.36
CA LEU A 38 6.28 -9.38 -18.64
C LEU A 38 7.78 -9.62 -18.73
N ILE A 39 8.56 -8.73 -19.36
CA ILE A 39 10.02 -8.82 -19.44
C ILE A 39 10.63 -8.75 -18.04
N VAL A 40 10.21 -7.79 -17.22
CA VAL A 40 10.70 -7.66 -15.84
C VAL A 40 10.31 -8.88 -15.01
N ALA A 41 9.06 -9.35 -15.11
CA ALA A 41 8.60 -10.55 -14.41
C ALA A 41 9.38 -11.79 -14.83
N ALA A 42 9.62 -11.98 -16.13
CA ALA A 42 10.43 -13.07 -16.66
C ALA A 42 11.88 -12.99 -16.17
N ALA A 43 12.48 -11.80 -16.20
CA ALA A 43 13.84 -11.59 -15.69
C ALA A 43 13.95 -11.94 -14.20
N VAL A 44 12.98 -11.49 -13.38
CA VAL A 44 12.92 -11.85 -11.95
C VAL A 44 12.84 -13.36 -11.78
N VAL A 45 11.91 -14.03 -12.47
CA VAL A 45 11.75 -15.49 -12.39
C VAL A 45 13.01 -16.23 -12.84
N ILE A 46 13.68 -15.80 -13.91
CA ILE A 46 14.91 -16.43 -14.41
C ILE A 46 16.03 -16.27 -13.39
N VAL A 47 16.24 -15.06 -12.88
CA VAL A 47 17.31 -14.77 -11.89
C VAL A 47 17.06 -15.55 -10.60
N THR A 48 15.84 -15.55 -10.08
CA THR A 48 15.53 -16.23 -8.82
C THR A 48 15.59 -17.75 -8.98
N THR A 49 15.15 -18.29 -10.12
CA THR A 49 15.27 -19.74 -10.38
C THR A 49 16.74 -20.15 -10.56
N TYR A 50 17.56 -19.30 -11.17
CA TYR A 50 19.01 -19.53 -11.27
C TYR A 50 19.70 -19.55 -9.90
N LEU A 51 19.37 -18.60 -9.03
CA LEU A 51 19.88 -18.59 -7.65
C LEU A 51 19.36 -19.78 -6.84
N ALA A 52 18.10 -20.17 -7.05
CA ALA A 52 17.51 -21.35 -6.43
C ALA A 52 18.24 -22.64 -6.85
N ALA A 53 18.59 -22.78 -8.13
CA ALA A 53 19.34 -23.93 -8.63
C ALA A 53 20.77 -24.02 -8.04
N ARG A 54 21.30 -22.91 -7.51
CA ARG A 54 22.60 -22.86 -6.80
C ARG A 54 22.48 -23.03 -5.29
N ASN A 55 21.26 -23.17 -4.77
CA ASN A 55 20.95 -23.17 -3.34
C ASN A 55 21.34 -21.86 -2.62
N ASP A 56 21.49 -20.76 -3.36
CA ASP A 56 21.86 -19.44 -2.82
C ASP A 56 20.62 -18.55 -2.59
N LEU A 57 19.42 -19.02 -2.97
CA LEU A 57 18.19 -18.24 -2.81
C LEU A 57 17.56 -18.50 -1.44
N GLU A 58 17.60 -17.49 -0.58
CA GLU A 58 16.79 -17.43 0.63
C GLU A 58 15.34 -17.07 0.29
N LEU A 59 14.39 -17.98 0.59
CA LEU A 59 12.97 -17.77 0.28
C LEU A 59 12.40 -16.53 1.01
N SER A 60 12.89 -16.21 2.22
CA SER A 60 12.50 -15.02 2.97
C SER A 60 12.75 -13.72 2.21
N SER A 61 13.73 -13.70 1.29
CA SER A 61 14.11 -12.50 0.53
C SER A 61 12.99 -11.95 -0.36
N PHE A 62 12.02 -12.76 -0.79
CA PHE A 62 10.87 -12.25 -1.54
C PHE A 62 10.03 -11.28 -0.72
N TRP A 63 9.91 -11.50 0.59
CA TRP A 63 9.16 -10.58 1.47
C TRP A 63 9.90 -9.25 1.66
N TYR A 64 11.22 -9.22 1.51
CA TYR A 64 11.97 -7.97 1.63
C TYR A 64 11.63 -6.96 0.52
N MET A 65 11.18 -7.41 -0.66
CA MET A 65 10.67 -6.49 -1.69
C MET A 65 9.44 -5.70 -1.21
N THR A 66 8.62 -6.30 -0.34
CA THR A 66 7.38 -5.69 0.15
C THR A 66 7.61 -4.62 1.22
N LEU A 67 8.86 -4.44 1.66
CA LEU A 67 9.28 -3.36 2.56
C LEU A 67 9.07 -1.97 1.96
N ALA A 68 9.03 -1.86 0.62
CA ALA A 68 8.70 -0.63 -0.08
C ALA A 68 7.18 -0.31 -0.09
N PHE A 69 6.32 -1.25 0.31
CA PHE A 69 4.86 -1.09 0.22
C PHE A 69 4.33 0.14 0.96
N PRO A 70 4.75 0.45 2.19
CA PRO A 70 4.22 1.60 2.91
C PRO A 70 4.45 2.93 2.18
N TYR A 71 5.60 3.09 1.53
CA TYR A 71 5.88 4.24 0.68
C TYR A 71 4.95 4.26 -0.54
N TRP A 72 4.79 3.13 -1.22
CA TRP A 72 3.86 3.02 -2.35
C TRP A 72 2.42 3.34 -1.94
N ILE A 73 1.94 2.81 -0.81
CA ILE A 73 0.60 3.06 -0.25
C ILE A 73 0.42 4.55 0.07
N PHE A 74 1.42 5.19 0.66
CA PHE A 74 1.39 6.63 0.92
C PHE A 74 1.23 7.42 -0.38
N PHE A 75 2.02 7.08 -1.40
CA PHE A 75 1.94 7.73 -2.71
C PHE A 75 0.63 7.47 -3.44
N LEU A 76 -0.05 6.34 -3.20
CA LEU A 76 -1.41 6.12 -3.70
C LEU A 76 -2.40 7.09 -3.05
N GLY A 77 -2.34 7.29 -1.73
CA GLY A 77 -3.15 8.28 -1.03
C GLY A 77 -2.86 9.71 -1.51
N TYR A 78 -1.58 10.08 -1.59
CA TYR A 78 -1.12 11.37 -2.11
C TYR A 78 -1.60 11.61 -3.55
N GLY A 79 -1.43 10.60 -4.42
CA GLY A 79 -1.86 10.62 -5.81
C GLY A 79 -3.37 10.71 -5.97
N ALA A 80 -4.16 10.16 -5.04
CA ALA A 80 -5.61 10.14 -5.13
C ALA A 80 -6.22 11.55 -5.19
N VAL A 81 -5.67 12.47 -4.41
CA VAL A 81 -6.07 13.89 -4.37
C VAL A 81 -5.29 14.69 -5.41
N LYS A 82 -3.97 14.46 -5.56
CA LYS A 82 -3.14 15.16 -6.56
C LYS A 82 -3.72 15.07 -7.97
N ARG A 83 -4.33 13.93 -8.31
CA ARG A 83 -4.99 13.70 -9.61
C ARG A 83 -6.05 14.75 -9.93
N GLU A 84 -6.78 15.25 -8.93
CA GLU A 84 -7.81 16.26 -9.14
C GLU A 84 -7.22 17.62 -9.56
N TRP A 85 -6.09 17.99 -8.97
CA TRP A 85 -5.35 19.19 -9.38
C TRP A 85 -4.66 19.01 -10.72
N SER A 86 -3.99 17.87 -10.93
CA SER A 86 -3.27 17.65 -12.20
C SER A 86 -4.22 17.60 -13.40
N ASN A 87 -5.44 17.10 -13.21
CA ASN A 87 -6.46 16.97 -14.25
C ASN A 87 -7.34 18.20 -14.43
N ASP A 88 -7.12 19.27 -13.66
CA ASP A 88 -8.01 20.45 -13.57
C ASP A 88 -9.46 20.09 -13.20
N THR A 89 -9.67 18.94 -12.55
CA THR A 89 -10.99 18.47 -12.11
C THR A 89 -11.33 18.89 -10.69
N TYR A 90 -10.40 19.53 -9.97
CA TYR A 90 -10.60 19.99 -8.59
C TYR A 90 -11.82 20.90 -8.44
N GLY A 91 -12.06 21.83 -9.38
CA GLY A 91 -13.22 22.72 -9.35
C GLY A 91 -14.54 21.96 -9.46
N TRP A 92 -14.66 21.06 -10.44
CA TRP A 92 -15.86 20.22 -10.60
C TRP A 92 -16.07 19.30 -9.40
N TRP A 93 -15.00 18.62 -8.96
CA TRP A 93 -15.03 17.70 -7.83
C TRP A 93 -15.52 18.36 -6.54
N LEU A 94 -15.07 19.59 -6.25
CA LEU A 94 -15.46 20.34 -5.07
C LEU A 94 -16.87 20.95 -5.15
N THR A 95 -17.42 21.11 -6.37
CA THR A 95 -18.79 21.62 -6.59
C THR A 95 -19.88 20.55 -6.56
N LEU A 96 -19.50 19.26 -6.46
CA LEU A 96 -20.48 18.18 -6.35
C LEU A 96 -21.38 18.42 -5.12
N PRO A 97 -22.71 18.21 -5.22
CA PRO A 97 -23.66 18.41 -4.11
C PRO A 97 -23.59 17.25 -3.11
N ILE A 98 -22.39 16.90 -2.69
CA ILE A 98 -22.06 15.77 -1.82
C ILE A 98 -21.19 16.30 -0.67
N PRO A 99 -21.44 15.87 0.58
CA PRO A 99 -20.58 16.25 1.70
C PRO A 99 -19.12 15.89 1.42
N ARG A 100 -18.21 16.85 1.60
CA ARG A 100 -16.78 16.67 1.28
C ARG A 100 -16.15 15.48 1.98
N PHE A 101 -16.56 15.23 3.24
CA PHE A 101 -16.15 14.05 3.99
C PHE A 101 -16.44 12.74 3.22
N ARG A 102 -17.60 12.62 2.56
CA ARG A 102 -17.96 11.41 1.80
C ARG A 102 -17.15 11.29 0.52
N LEU A 103 -16.87 12.40 -0.16
CA LEU A 103 -16.01 12.41 -1.35
C LEU A 103 -14.59 11.93 -1.02
N ILE A 104 -14.03 12.43 0.07
CA ILE A 104 -12.70 12.06 0.56
C ILE A 104 -12.69 10.61 1.07
N ALA A 105 -13.71 10.20 1.84
CA ALA A 105 -13.84 8.84 2.34
C ALA A 105 -13.97 7.81 1.20
N ALA A 106 -14.64 8.16 0.10
CA ALA A 106 -14.75 7.29 -1.07
C ALA A 106 -13.38 7.06 -1.74
N LYS A 107 -12.57 8.13 -1.90
CA LYS A 107 -11.18 8.04 -2.39
C LYS A 107 -10.31 7.19 -1.46
N TRP A 108 -10.43 7.41 -0.16
CA TRP A 108 -9.70 6.66 0.84
C TRP A 108 -10.04 5.17 0.78
N LEU A 109 -11.31 4.79 0.89
CA LEU A 109 -11.75 3.40 0.86
C LEU A 109 -11.44 2.72 -0.47
N GLY A 110 -11.65 3.41 -1.59
CA GLY A 110 -11.33 2.88 -2.92
C GLY A 110 -9.85 2.55 -3.09
N ASN A 111 -8.94 3.33 -2.49
CA ASN A 111 -7.51 3.02 -2.52
C ASN A 111 -7.11 1.95 -1.48
N CYS A 112 -7.75 1.88 -0.31
CA CYS A 112 -7.55 0.77 0.63
C CYS A 112 -7.86 -0.57 -0.04
N LEU A 113 -9.02 -0.67 -0.71
CA LEU A 113 -9.44 -1.90 -1.40
C LEU A 113 -8.46 -2.31 -2.52
N LYS A 114 -7.96 -1.35 -3.30
CA LYS A 114 -6.92 -1.64 -4.32
C LYS A 114 -5.67 -2.23 -3.70
N VAL A 115 -5.17 -1.64 -2.62
CA VAL A 115 -3.95 -2.09 -1.95
C VAL A 115 -4.14 -3.49 -1.39
N TRP A 116 -5.26 -3.74 -0.71
CA TRP A 116 -5.54 -5.07 -0.15
C TRP A 116 -5.65 -6.15 -1.24
N ILE A 117 -6.33 -5.86 -2.35
CA ILE A 117 -6.40 -6.80 -3.49
C ILE A 117 -5.02 -7.03 -4.10
N ALA A 118 -4.19 -5.98 -4.25
CA ALA A 118 -2.82 -6.13 -4.76
C ALA A 118 -1.95 -6.98 -3.81
N MET A 119 -2.07 -6.80 -2.49
CA MET A 119 -1.36 -7.62 -1.50
C MET A 119 -1.78 -9.09 -1.59
N ILE A 120 -3.08 -9.37 -1.68
CA ILE A 120 -3.59 -10.74 -1.85
C ILE A 120 -3.05 -11.36 -3.14
N ALA A 121 -3.06 -10.63 -4.25
CA ALA A 121 -2.53 -11.12 -5.52
C ALA A 121 -1.03 -11.44 -5.45
N ILE A 122 -0.25 -10.57 -4.81
CA ILE A 122 1.20 -10.77 -4.60
C ILE A 122 1.44 -11.99 -3.71
N TYR A 123 0.68 -12.13 -2.63
CA TYR A 123 0.77 -13.29 -1.73
C TYR A 123 0.52 -14.60 -2.48
N ILE A 124 -0.56 -14.67 -3.26
CA ILE A 124 -0.91 -15.86 -4.04
C ILE A 124 0.18 -16.17 -5.08
N ALA A 125 0.65 -15.16 -5.82
CA ALA A 125 1.65 -15.34 -6.86
C ALA A 125 2.99 -15.84 -6.30
N LEU A 126 3.48 -15.24 -5.22
CA LEU A 126 4.73 -15.67 -4.57
C LEU A 126 4.59 -17.06 -3.93
N SER A 127 3.46 -17.34 -3.28
CA SER A 127 3.20 -18.66 -2.69
C SER A 127 3.15 -19.76 -3.75
N ALA A 128 2.49 -19.50 -4.88
CA ALA A 128 2.47 -20.43 -6.01
C ALA A 128 3.87 -20.65 -6.58
N TYR A 129 4.68 -19.60 -6.72
CA TYR A 129 6.05 -19.71 -7.20
C TYR A 129 6.94 -20.54 -6.27
N VAL A 130 6.86 -20.30 -4.95
CA VAL A 130 7.63 -21.09 -3.97
C VAL A 130 7.19 -22.55 -3.96
N LEU A 131 5.89 -22.85 -4.10
CA LEU A 131 5.42 -24.23 -4.26
C LEU A 131 6.03 -24.91 -5.49
N ILE A 132 6.12 -24.21 -6.62
CA ILE A 132 6.78 -24.73 -7.82
C ILE A 132 8.26 -25.04 -7.51
N LEU A 133 8.99 -24.14 -6.85
CA LEU A 133 10.38 -24.39 -6.46
C LEU A 133 10.52 -25.64 -5.58
N THR A 134 9.68 -25.79 -4.55
CA THR A 134 9.72 -26.97 -3.66
C THR A 134 9.38 -28.29 -4.37
N SER A 135 8.64 -28.24 -5.47
CA SER A 135 8.32 -29.42 -6.29
C SER A 135 9.37 -29.77 -7.34
N THR A 136 10.29 -28.84 -7.63
CA THR A 136 11.23 -28.95 -8.76
C THR A 136 12.69 -29.01 -8.35
N ILE A 137 13.03 -28.54 -7.14
CA ILE A 137 14.40 -28.46 -6.63
C ILE A 137 14.45 -29.12 -5.25
N ASP A 138 15.20 -30.22 -5.13
CA ASP A 138 15.28 -31.06 -3.92
C ASP A 138 15.75 -30.32 -2.66
N HIS A 139 16.49 -29.22 -2.83
CA HIS A 139 16.96 -28.40 -1.72
C HIS A 139 15.82 -27.73 -0.93
N TYR A 140 14.69 -27.43 -1.59
CA TYR A 140 13.58 -26.71 -0.98
C TYR A 140 12.48 -27.67 -0.53
N THR A 141 12.23 -27.73 0.77
CA THR A 141 11.23 -28.64 1.35
C THR A 141 9.84 -27.98 1.45
N TYR A 142 8.79 -28.80 1.55
CA TYR A 142 7.43 -28.30 1.78
C TYR A 142 7.31 -27.52 3.11
N ASP A 143 8.08 -27.87 4.14
CA ASP A 143 8.11 -27.12 5.40
C ASP A 143 8.63 -25.69 5.20
N MET A 144 9.61 -25.50 4.32
CA MET A 144 10.10 -24.16 3.96
C MET A 144 9.03 -23.35 3.22
N ALA A 145 8.25 -23.99 2.34
CA ALA A 145 7.09 -23.36 1.69
C ALA A 145 6.02 -22.92 2.70
N VAL A 146 5.70 -23.76 3.67
CA VAL A 146 4.72 -23.45 4.73
C VAL A 146 5.21 -22.28 5.59
N SER A 147 6.48 -22.32 6.00
CA SER A 147 7.11 -21.22 6.75
C SER A 147 7.10 -19.90 5.96
N PHE A 148 7.39 -19.97 4.66
CA PHE A 148 7.33 -18.82 3.76
C PHE A 148 5.92 -18.21 3.70
N MET A 149 4.88 -19.05 3.55
CA MET A 149 3.48 -18.61 3.53
C MET A 149 3.05 -17.97 4.85
N ILE A 150 3.38 -18.59 5.98
CA ILE A 150 3.04 -18.07 7.30
C ILE A 150 3.73 -16.72 7.55
N THR A 151 5.01 -16.60 7.20
CA THR A 151 5.76 -15.34 7.25
C THR A 151 5.08 -14.26 6.41
N GLY A 152 4.65 -14.60 5.19
CA GLY A 152 3.93 -13.71 4.30
C GLY A 152 2.61 -13.22 4.86
N ILE A 153 1.78 -14.12 5.41
CA ILE A 153 0.51 -13.75 6.06
C ILE A 153 0.79 -12.80 7.22
N ASN A 154 1.68 -13.20 8.13
CA ASN A 154 1.98 -12.42 9.33
C ASN A 154 2.41 -10.99 8.95
N TRP A 155 3.35 -10.85 8.01
CA TRP A 155 3.81 -9.56 7.55
C TRP A 155 2.74 -8.74 6.83
N LEU A 156 2.09 -9.31 5.82
CA LEU A 156 1.11 -8.59 5.01
C LEU A 156 -0.13 -8.20 5.81
N THR A 157 -0.52 -8.96 6.84
CA THR A 157 -1.60 -8.57 7.75
C THR A 157 -1.26 -7.27 8.49
N VAL A 158 -0.02 -7.08 8.95
CA VAL A 158 0.42 -5.83 9.59
C VAL A 158 0.33 -4.67 8.59
N VAL A 159 0.89 -4.84 7.39
CA VAL A 159 0.88 -3.79 6.36
C VAL A 159 -0.56 -3.46 5.92
N ALA A 160 -1.41 -4.48 5.74
CA ALA A 160 -2.82 -4.31 5.42
C ALA A 160 -3.58 -3.56 6.53
N GLY A 161 -3.28 -3.87 7.80
CA GLY A 161 -3.84 -3.19 8.97
C GLY A 161 -3.46 -1.72 9.05
N LEU A 162 -2.21 -1.36 8.70
CA LEU A 162 -1.73 0.03 8.70
C LEU A 162 -2.12 0.81 7.44
N THR A 163 -2.55 0.14 6.36
CA THR A 163 -2.93 0.75 5.07
C THR A 163 -3.93 1.92 5.21
N PRO A 164 -5.07 1.75 5.92
CA PRO A 164 -5.98 2.84 6.30
C PRO A 164 -5.31 4.15 6.73
N PHE A 165 -4.38 4.05 7.68
CA PHE A 165 -3.66 5.18 8.23
C PHE A 165 -2.71 5.81 7.21
N ILE A 166 -1.92 4.97 6.53
CA ILE A 166 -0.90 5.42 5.57
C ILE A 166 -1.55 6.17 4.39
N ILE A 167 -2.66 5.67 3.85
CA ILE A 167 -3.39 6.34 2.78
C ILE A 167 -3.92 7.69 3.25
N ALA A 168 -4.51 7.75 4.45
CA ALA A 168 -5.04 9.00 5.01
C ALA A 168 -3.94 10.04 5.21
N ALA A 169 -2.74 9.63 5.67
CA ALA A 169 -1.58 10.50 5.82
C ALA A 169 -1.10 11.06 4.46
N GLY A 170 -1.04 10.21 3.42
CA GLY A 170 -0.74 10.62 2.06
C GLY A 170 -1.73 11.66 1.53
N MET A 171 -3.02 11.42 1.74
CA MET A 171 -4.10 12.34 1.35
C MET A 171 -4.02 13.67 2.10
N LEU A 172 -3.66 13.69 3.40
CA LEU A 172 -3.49 14.94 4.15
C LEU A 172 -2.30 15.75 3.65
N THR A 173 -1.18 15.10 3.40
CA THR A 173 0.07 15.77 2.96
C THR A 173 -0.16 16.56 1.68
N ILE A 174 -0.78 15.95 0.67
CA ILE A 174 -1.13 16.64 -0.59
C ILE A 174 -2.19 17.72 -0.40
N SER A 175 -3.15 17.49 0.49
CA SER A 175 -4.23 18.46 0.77
C SER A 175 -3.68 19.74 1.36
N VAL A 176 -2.72 19.63 2.27
CA VAL A 176 -2.01 20.77 2.88
C VAL A 176 -1.21 21.55 1.82
N MET A 177 -0.58 20.85 0.87
CA MET A 177 0.21 21.47 -0.20
C MET A 177 -0.62 22.40 -1.11
N TYR A 178 -1.91 22.09 -1.32
CA TYR A 178 -2.85 22.90 -2.10
C TYR A 178 -3.73 23.82 -1.24
N SER A 179 -3.28 24.11 -0.02
CA SER A 179 -4.01 24.96 0.91
C SER A 179 -3.14 26.13 1.37
N THR A 180 -3.76 27.11 2.00
CA THR A 180 -3.09 28.20 2.73
C THR A 180 -2.12 27.70 3.81
N ALA A 181 -2.22 26.43 4.23
CA ALA A 181 -1.27 25.79 5.16
C ALA A 181 -0.06 25.14 4.46
N LYS A 182 0.17 25.43 3.17
CA LYS A 182 1.30 24.93 2.38
C LYS A 182 2.68 24.97 3.07
N PRO A 183 3.03 25.96 3.90
CA PRO A 183 4.31 25.96 4.61
C PRO A 183 4.53 24.74 5.54
N LEU A 184 3.46 24.05 5.95
CA LEU A 184 3.55 22.83 6.77
C LEU A 184 3.92 21.57 5.94
N THR A 185 3.89 21.64 4.61
CA THR A 185 4.13 20.48 3.74
C THR A 185 5.47 19.77 4.04
N PRO A 186 6.61 20.47 4.19
CA PRO A 186 7.88 19.82 4.53
C PRO A 186 7.84 19.07 5.87
N LEU A 187 7.10 19.58 6.86
CA LEU A 187 6.96 18.92 8.16
C LEU A 187 6.20 17.60 8.03
N PHE A 188 5.13 17.55 7.23
CA PHE A 188 4.43 16.30 6.94
C PHE A 188 5.31 15.28 6.21
N TRP A 189 6.17 15.75 5.30
CA TRP A 189 7.15 14.90 4.63
C TRP A 189 8.17 14.31 5.60
N ILE A 190 8.75 15.14 6.48
CA ILE A 190 9.72 14.68 7.49
C ILE A 190 9.05 13.73 8.47
N LEU A 191 7.85 14.06 8.95
CA LEU A 191 7.08 13.21 9.87
C LEU A 191 6.81 11.84 9.23
N PHE A 192 6.35 11.83 7.99
CA PHE A 192 5.99 10.59 7.32
C PHE A 192 7.22 9.79 6.89
N MET A 193 8.15 10.38 6.14
CA MET A 193 9.33 9.65 5.65
C MET A 193 10.32 9.34 6.76
N GLY A 194 10.59 10.30 7.65
CA GLY A 194 11.47 10.09 8.80
C GLY A 194 10.85 9.14 9.82
N GLY A 195 9.57 9.32 10.15
CA GLY A 195 8.86 8.43 11.06
C GLY A 195 8.80 6.98 10.54
N PHE A 196 8.50 6.80 9.25
CA PHE A 196 8.48 5.48 8.64
C PHE A 196 9.88 4.85 8.59
N SER A 197 10.90 5.64 8.27
CA SER A 197 12.29 5.17 8.28
C SER A 197 12.75 4.72 9.67
N ILE A 198 12.37 5.43 10.74
CA ILE A 198 12.69 5.05 12.12
C ILE A 198 11.99 3.75 12.51
N VAL A 199 10.67 3.66 12.29
CA VAL A 199 9.89 2.44 12.58
C VAL A 199 10.47 1.24 11.85
N TYR A 200 10.86 1.46 10.59
CA TYR A 200 11.43 0.43 9.74
C TYR A 200 12.83 -0.01 10.18
N SER A 201 13.71 0.94 10.50
CA SER A 201 15.08 0.64 10.97
C SER A 201 15.09 -0.14 12.29
N ASN A 202 14.03 -0.02 13.09
CA ASN A 202 13.89 -0.68 14.38
C ASN A 202 12.74 -1.71 14.38
N MET A 203 12.34 -2.20 13.20
CA MET A 203 11.17 -3.07 13.07
C MET A 203 11.32 -4.40 13.82
N ASN A 204 12.55 -4.94 13.88
CA ASN A 204 12.89 -6.13 14.67
C ASN A 204 12.78 -5.88 16.19
N GLU A 205 12.87 -4.63 16.65
CA GLU A 205 12.81 -4.30 18.07
C GLU A 205 11.38 -3.94 18.49
N TYR A 206 10.63 -3.21 17.67
CA TYR A 206 9.31 -2.68 18.03
C TYR A 206 8.10 -3.48 17.53
N LEU A 207 8.23 -4.22 16.42
CA LEU A 207 7.10 -4.90 15.77
C LEU A 207 7.25 -6.43 15.72
N LEU A 208 8.48 -6.92 15.80
CA LEU A 208 8.83 -8.35 15.77
C LEU A 208 9.82 -8.68 16.89
N PRO A 209 9.46 -8.50 18.18
CA PRO A 209 10.38 -8.76 19.27
C PRO A 209 10.78 -10.24 19.21
N GLU A 210 12.10 -10.45 19.10
CA GLU A 210 12.79 -11.72 18.83
C GLU A 210 12.76 -12.15 17.35
N GLY A 211 13.85 -11.87 16.61
CA GLY A 211 14.55 -12.74 15.64
C GLY A 211 13.79 -13.72 14.72
N ARG A 212 12.48 -13.60 14.52
CA ARG A 212 11.64 -14.65 13.90
C ARG A 212 11.70 -14.74 12.38
N LEU A 213 12.49 -13.89 11.74
CA LEU A 213 12.92 -14.12 10.35
C LEU A 213 14.17 -15.01 10.28
N GLU A 214 14.94 -15.14 11.36
CA GLU A 214 16.21 -15.89 11.42
C GLU A 214 16.10 -17.20 12.23
N THR A 215 15.23 -17.27 13.23
CA THR A 215 15.04 -18.51 14.01
C THR A 215 13.93 -19.37 13.43
N ALA A 216 14.32 -20.43 12.73
CA ALA A 216 13.50 -21.55 12.28
C ALA A 216 12.87 -22.33 13.46
N GLY A 217 11.95 -21.70 14.18
CA GLY A 217 10.98 -22.37 15.04
C GLY A 217 9.74 -22.81 14.23
N PRO A 218 8.89 -23.70 14.76
CA PRO A 218 7.67 -24.11 14.07
C PRO A 218 6.83 -22.86 13.78
N ALA A 219 6.46 -22.70 12.51
CA ALA A 219 5.77 -21.52 12.02
C ALA A 219 4.41 -21.36 12.73
N THR A 220 4.34 -20.44 13.70
CA THR A 220 3.13 -20.18 14.48
C THR A 220 2.21 -19.24 13.73
N PHE A 221 0.92 -19.58 13.68
CA PHE A 221 -0.12 -18.71 13.14
C PHE A 221 -0.32 -17.52 14.10
N PHE A 222 -0.05 -16.30 13.63
CA PHE A 222 -0.19 -15.05 14.39
C PHE A 222 0.76 -14.91 15.61
N PRO A 223 2.07 -14.68 15.39
CA PRO A 223 3.09 -14.58 16.42
C PRO A 223 3.15 -13.21 17.12
N PHE A 224 2.08 -12.41 17.03
CA PHE A 224 2.09 -11.02 17.47
C PHE A 224 1.50 -10.85 18.87
N PRO A 225 2.08 -9.97 19.70
CA PRO A 225 1.57 -9.73 21.03
C PRO A 225 0.31 -8.83 20.93
N TRP A 226 -0.51 -8.81 21.99
CA TRP A 226 -1.85 -8.18 21.97
C TRP A 226 -1.83 -6.68 21.71
N GLU A 227 -0.67 -6.05 21.88
CA GLU A 227 -0.37 -4.67 21.60
C GLU A 227 -0.50 -4.36 20.11
N LEU A 228 -0.17 -5.30 19.21
CA LEU A 228 -0.22 -5.04 17.77
C LEU A 228 -1.66 -4.81 17.25
N PRO A 229 -2.66 -5.65 17.56
CA PRO A 229 -4.06 -5.33 17.26
C PRO A 229 -4.50 -3.98 17.84
N ALA A 230 -4.08 -3.65 19.06
CA ALA A 230 -4.40 -2.35 19.68
C ALA A 230 -3.78 -1.17 18.91
N ILE A 231 -2.53 -1.29 18.45
CA ILE A 231 -1.87 -0.32 17.57
C ILE A 231 -2.63 -0.17 16.25
N ILE A 232 -3.05 -1.28 15.63
CA ILE A 232 -3.81 -1.25 14.36
C ILE A 232 -5.14 -0.52 14.57
N ILE A 233 -5.90 -0.88 15.61
CA ILE A 233 -7.18 -0.23 15.93
C ILE A 233 -6.97 1.26 16.24
N GLY A 234 -5.94 1.60 17.04
CA GLY A 234 -5.56 2.98 17.31
C GLY A 234 -5.21 3.75 16.03
N SER A 235 -4.49 3.13 15.10
CA SER A 235 -4.14 3.72 13.81
C SER A 235 -5.38 4.02 12.95
N TRP A 236 -6.44 3.23 13.07
CA TRP A 236 -7.71 3.50 12.37
C TRP A 236 -8.46 4.68 12.95
N ALA A 237 -8.44 4.85 14.29
CA ALA A 237 -8.96 6.04 14.93
C ALA A 237 -8.19 7.30 14.48
N VAL A 238 -6.86 7.21 14.39
CA VAL A 238 -6.02 8.28 13.84
C VAL A 238 -6.34 8.52 12.36
N ALA A 239 -6.51 7.47 11.55
CA ALA A 239 -6.89 7.58 10.14
C ALA A 239 -8.21 8.35 9.97
N TYR A 240 -9.21 8.07 10.81
CA TYR A 240 -10.46 8.82 10.83
C TYR A 240 -10.22 10.31 11.13
N GLY A 241 -9.40 10.63 12.12
CA GLY A 241 -8.98 12.00 12.44
C GLY A 241 -8.28 12.69 11.26
N LEU A 242 -7.40 11.99 10.56
CA LEU A 242 -6.71 12.49 9.37
C LEU A 242 -7.69 12.77 8.22
N ILE A 243 -8.66 11.90 7.97
CA ILE A 243 -9.71 12.13 6.95
C ILE A 243 -10.56 13.36 7.30
N ARG A 244 -10.87 13.55 8.59
CA ARG A 244 -11.54 14.77 9.06
C ARG A 244 -10.67 16.01 8.83
N ALA A 245 -9.37 15.94 9.11
CA ALA A 245 -8.43 17.02 8.84
C ALA A 245 -8.33 17.35 7.35
N VAL A 246 -8.26 16.34 6.46
CA VAL A 246 -8.32 16.51 5.00
C VAL A 246 -9.59 17.26 4.61
N THR A 247 -10.73 16.84 5.15
CA THR A 247 -12.03 17.46 4.88
C THR A 247 -12.02 18.93 5.29
N TYR A 248 -11.51 19.24 6.49
CA TYR A 248 -11.41 20.60 6.99
C TYR A 248 -10.49 21.49 6.13
N VAL A 249 -9.31 20.98 5.75
CA VAL A 249 -8.36 21.70 4.90
C VAL A 249 -9.02 22.04 3.56
N MET A 250 -9.72 21.06 2.97
CA MET A 250 -10.47 21.26 1.74
C MET A 250 -11.59 22.28 1.93
N ASP A 251 -12.41 22.19 2.98
CA ASP A 251 -13.53 23.10 3.19
C ASP A 251 -13.13 24.55 3.46
N LYS A 252 -12.08 24.78 4.24
CA LYS A 252 -11.80 26.08 4.88
C LYS A 252 -10.48 26.73 4.51
N LYS A 253 -9.56 25.99 3.88
CA LYS A 253 -8.17 26.44 3.71
C LYS A 253 -7.66 26.34 2.28
N LEU A 254 -8.50 25.97 1.31
CA LEU A 254 -8.11 25.95 -0.09
C LEU A 254 -7.58 27.32 -0.54
N ASP A 255 -6.41 27.28 -1.17
CA ASP A 255 -5.81 28.42 -1.84
C ASP A 255 -6.27 28.34 -3.32
N LEU A 256 -7.14 29.26 -3.74
CA LEU A 256 -7.72 29.32 -5.09
C LEU A 256 -7.08 30.44 -5.90
#